data_AF-A0A5P2BFL2-F1
#
_entry.id   AF-A0A5P2BFL2-F1
#
_cell.length_a   1.000
_cell.length_b   1.000
_cell.length_c   1.000
_cell.angle_alpha   90.00
_cell.angle_beta   90.00
_cell.angle_gamma   90.00
#
_symmetry.space_group_name_H-M   'P 1'
#
loop_
_entity.id
_entity.type
_entity.pdbx_description
1 polymer ?
#
loop_
_entity_poly.entity_id
_entity_poly.type
_entity_poly.pdbx_seq_one_letter_code
_entity_poly.pdbx_strand_id
1 'polypeptide(L)'
;MSASHDWTLLDDPQVQRVIDVVARKFGTEYGLALERDDARQEAALVVAEKGSEARQMLAAGPGLLHRWLCQQLRNAWLTDLRHQSRHLSYEAALNGAEKGLL
;
A
#
# COMPACT_ATOMS: atom_id res chain seq x y z
N MET A 1 -6.97 9.52 -18.82
CA MET A 1 -6.51 8.22 -19.36
C MET A 1 -6.77 7.20 -18.26
N SER A 2 -7.70 6.27 -18.46
CA SER A 2 -7.96 5.22 -17.46
C SER A 2 -6.70 4.38 -17.35
N ALA A 3 -6.05 4.39 -16.19
CA ALA A 3 -4.97 3.47 -15.90
C ALA A 3 -5.59 2.08 -15.87
N SER A 4 -5.40 1.31 -16.94
CA SER A 4 -5.89 -0.07 -17.00
C SER A 4 -5.10 -0.90 -16.01
N HIS A 5 -5.76 -1.38 -14.96
CA HIS A 5 -5.18 -2.38 -14.06
C HIS A 5 -4.80 -3.63 -14.85
N ASP A 6 -3.53 -4.04 -14.76
CA ASP A 6 -2.99 -5.25 -15.40
C ASP A 6 -3.07 -6.43 -14.43
N TRP A 7 -4.28 -7.00 -14.31
CA TRP A 7 -4.53 -8.15 -13.45
C TRP A 7 -3.79 -9.42 -13.88
N THR A 8 -3.38 -9.51 -15.15
CA THR A 8 -2.71 -10.71 -15.69
C THR A 8 -1.36 -10.97 -15.03
N LEU A 9 -0.72 -9.94 -14.48
CA LEU A 9 0.55 -10.08 -13.78
C LEU A 9 0.40 -10.88 -12.47
N LEU A 10 -0.81 -10.94 -11.90
CA LEU A 10 -1.10 -11.75 -10.71
C LEU A 10 -1.18 -13.25 -11.01
N ASP A 11 -1.27 -13.65 -12.28
CA ASP A 11 -1.22 -15.06 -12.68
C ASP A 11 0.22 -15.62 -12.62
N ASP A 12 1.23 -14.76 -12.54
CA ASP A 12 2.64 -15.17 -12.39
C ASP A 12 2.90 -15.68 -10.96
N PRO A 13 3.29 -16.97 -10.78
CA PRO A 13 3.57 -17.54 -9.47
C PRO A 13 4.69 -16.83 -8.71
N GLN A 14 5.67 -16.24 -9.41
CA GLN A 14 6.76 -15.50 -8.80
C GLN A 14 6.26 -14.17 -8.22
N VAL A 15 5.33 -13.51 -8.90
CA VAL A 15 4.67 -12.29 -8.41
C VAL A 15 3.86 -12.61 -7.15
N GLN A 16 3.06 -13.68 -7.16
CA GLN A 16 2.30 -14.13 -5.99
C GLN A 16 3.20 -14.44 -4.79
N ARG A 17 4.33 -15.12 -5.01
CA ARG A 17 5.31 -15.38 -3.93
C ARG A 17 5.88 -14.09 -3.35
N VAL A 18 6.22 -13.12 -4.20
CA VAL A 18 6.74 -11.83 -3.73
C VAL A 18 5.68 -11.08 -2.92
N ILE A 19 4.43 -11.04 -3.40
CA ILE A 19 3.29 -10.47 -2.67
C ILE A 19 3.16 -11.11 -1.28
N ASP A 20 3.22 -12.44 -1.20
CA ASP A 20 3.08 -13.16 0.08
C ASP A 20 4.22 -12.87 1.06
N VAL A 21 5.45 -12.77 0.57
CA VAL A 21 6.61 -12.41 1.39
C VAL A 21 6.48 -10.98 1.91
N VAL A 22 6.07 -10.03 1.05
CA VAL A 22 5.85 -8.63 1.45
C VAL A 22 4.71 -8.53 2.46
N ALA A 23 3.59 -9.21 2.22
CA ALA A 23 2.44 -9.19 3.12
C ALA A 23 2.78 -9.75 4.51
N ARG A 24 3.53 -10.86 4.58
CA ARG A 24 4.03 -11.41 5.85
C ARG A 24 4.92 -10.43 6.59
N LYS A 25 5.82 -9.76 5.88
CA LYS A 25 6.70 -8.73 6.45
C LYS A 25 5.88 -7.59 7.04
N PHE A 26 4.95 -7.03 6.28
CA PHE A 26 4.14 -5.90 6.74
C PHE A 26 3.20 -6.28 7.89
N GLY A 27 2.55 -7.44 7.84
CA GLY A 27 1.75 -7.94 8.97
C GLY A 27 2.56 -8.20 10.25
N THR A 28 3.88 -8.40 10.14
CA THR A 28 4.78 -8.53 11.31
C THR A 28 5.28 -7.17 11.80
N GLU A 29 5.75 -6.31 10.90
CA GLU A 29 6.33 -5.01 11.23
C GLU A 29 5.28 -3.96 11.63
N TYR A 30 4.06 -4.08 11.08
CA TYR A 30 2.97 -3.12 11.23
C TYR A 30 1.69 -3.77 11.75
N GLY A 31 1.75 -4.97 12.35
CA GLY A 31 0.59 -5.82 12.66
C GLY A 31 -0.51 -5.24 13.56
N LEU A 32 -0.27 -4.12 14.25
CA LEU A 32 -1.31 -3.37 14.98
C LEU A 32 -2.08 -2.37 14.10
N ALA A 33 -1.58 -2.10 12.89
CA ALA A 33 -2.05 -1.06 11.99
C ALA A 33 -2.39 -1.57 10.58
N LEU A 34 -1.83 -2.71 10.16
CA LEU A 34 -2.11 -3.34 8.87
C LEU A 34 -2.08 -4.86 9.02
N GLU A 35 -3.22 -5.50 8.83
CA GLU A 35 -3.32 -6.95 8.88
C GLU A 35 -2.62 -7.58 7.66
N ARG A 36 -2.17 -8.83 7.82
CA ARG A 36 -1.45 -9.53 6.75
C ARG A 36 -2.29 -9.69 5.48
N ASP A 37 -3.59 -9.97 5.63
CA ASP A 37 -4.47 -10.18 4.48
C ASP A 37 -4.76 -8.86 3.76
N ASP A 38 -4.91 -7.76 4.50
CA ASP A 38 -4.99 -6.41 3.93
C ASP A 38 -3.69 -6.04 3.20
N ALA A 39 -2.54 -6.31 3.81
CA ALA A 39 -1.24 -6.09 3.16
C ALA A 39 -1.08 -6.92 1.87
N ARG A 40 -1.64 -8.13 1.83
CA ARG A 40 -1.66 -8.98 0.63
C ARG A 40 -2.54 -8.38 -0.46
N GLN A 41 -3.73 -7.93 -0.11
CA GLN A 41 -4.66 -7.31 -1.06
C GLN A 41 -4.07 -6.01 -1.62
N GLU A 42 -3.57 -5.13 -0.76
CA GLU A 42 -2.97 -3.87 -1.17
C GLU A 42 -1.75 -4.09 -2.06
N ALA A 43 -0.90 -5.07 -1.73
CA ALA A 43 0.22 -5.47 -2.58
C ALA A 43 -0.23 -5.91 -3.98
N ALA A 44 -1.32 -6.68 -4.08
CA ALA A 44 -1.87 -7.10 -5.35
C ALA A 44 -2.48 -5.93 -6.15
N LEU A 45 -3.17 -5.00 -5.48
CA LEU A 45 -3.70 -3.78 -6.10
C LEU A 45 -2.58 -2.93 -6.70
N VAL A 46 -1.52 -2.67 -5.94
CA VAL A 46 -0.36 -1.89 -6.41
C VAL A 46 0.29 -2.52 -7.64
N VAL A 47 0.44 -3.85 -7.64
CA VAL A 47 1.02 -4.59 -8.78
C VAL A 47 0.13 -4.47 -10.02
N ALA A 48 -1.20 -4.58 -9.87
CA ALA A 48 -2.14 -4.43 -10.96
C ALA A 48 -2.20 -2.98 -11.48
N GLU A 49 -2.22 -1.99 -10.59
CA GLU A 49 -2.26 -0.56 -10.93
C GLU A 49 -1.01 -0.09 -11.67
N LYS A 50 0.15 -0.58 -11.25
CA LYS A 50 1.47 -0.19 -11.76
C LYS A 50 2.09 -1.34 -12.55
N GLY A 51 1.28 -1.99 -13.39
CA GLY A 51 1.66 -3.21 -14.10
C GLY A 51 2.92 -3.07 -14.95
N SER A 52 3.13 -1.92 -15.61
CA SER A 52 4.32 -1.68 -16.42
C SER A 52 5.60 -1.66 -15.57
N GLU A 53 5.59 -0.92 -14.46
CA GLU A 53 6.70 -0.84 -13.54
C GLU A 53 6.95 -2.18 -12.84
N ALA A 54 5.89 -2.87 -12.40
CA ALA A 54 5.99 -4.17 -11.77
C ALA A 54 6.63 -5.21 -12.72
N ARG A 55 6.27 -5.22 -14.01
CA ARG A 55 6.92 -6.05 -15.04
C ARG A 55 8.40 -5.69 -15.20
N GLN A 56 8.76 -4.41 -15.25
CA GLN A 56 10.15 -3.97 -15.34
C GLN A 56 10.97 -4.42 -14.13
N MET A 57 10.42 -4.27 -12.92
CA MET A 57 11.10 -4.71 -11.70
C MET A 57 11.24 -6.22 -11.65
N LEU A 58 10.21 -6.97 -12.07
CA LEU A 58 10.26 -8.43 -12.15
C LEU A 58 11.31 -8.90 -13.17
N ALA A 59 11.37 -8.28 -14.34
CA ALA A 59 12.36 -8.58 -15.37
C ALA A 59 13.80 -8.32 -14.89
N ALA A 60 14.00 -7.32 -14.03
CA ALA A 60 15.28 -7.07 -13.38
C ALA A 60 15.57 -8.02 -12.18
N GLY A 61 14.54 -8.72 -11.68
CA GLY A 61 14.65 -9.81 -10.71
C GLY A 61 13.65 -9.72 -9.55
N PRO A 62 13.28 -10.85 -8.92
CA PRO A 62 12.28 -10.88 -7.85
C PRO A 62 12.66 -10.07 -6.62
N GLY A 63 13.96 -9.94 -6.32
CA GLY A 63 14.44 -9.11 -5.21
C GLY A 63 14.17 -7.61 -5.43
N LEU A 64 14.22 -7.15 -6.68
CA LEU A 64 13.89 -5.77 -7.03
C LEU A 64 12.38 -5.53 -6.96
N LEU A 65 11.56 -6.47 -7.45
CA LEU A 65 10.11 -6.40 -7.27
C LEU A 65 9.74 -6.34 -5.78
N HIS A 66 10.34 -7.20 -4.94
CA HIS A 66 10.11 -7.19 -3.50
C HIS A 66 10.46 -5.82 -2.88
N ARG A 67 11.65 -5.27 -3.17
CA ARG A 67 12.09 -3.99 -2.63
C ARG A 67 11.17 -2.85 -3.08
N TRP A 68 10.84 -2.82 -4.37
CA TRP A 68 9.96 -1.81 -4.94
C TRP A 68 8.56 -1.86 -4.31
N LEU A 69 7.99 -3.06 -4.18
CA LEU A 69 6.66 -3.25 -3.60
C LEU A 69 6.61 -2.85 -2.12
N CYS A 70 7.64 -3.18 -1.34
CA CYS A 70 7.78 -2.68 0.03
C CYS A 70 7.78 -1.14 0.09
N GLN A 71 8.44 -0.48 -0.86
CA GLN A 71 8.47 0.99 -0.90
C GLN A 71 7.11 1.57 -1.27
N GLN A 72 6.37 0.96 -2.20
CA GLN A 72 5.03 1.41 -2.58
C GLN A 72 4.06 1.31 -1.39
N LEU A 73 4.00 0.15 -0.72
CA LEU A 73 3.14 -0.02 0.45
C LEU A 73 3.48 0.94 1.58
N ARG A 74 4.77 1.17 1.84
CA ARG A 74 5.20 2.15 2.85
C ARG A 74 4.74 3.57 2.48
N ASN A 75 4.83 3.94 1.20
CA ASN A 75 4.41 5.26 0.73
C ASN A 75 2.90 5.44 0.81
N ALA A 76 2.12 4.42 0.42
CA ALA A 76 0.67 4.42 0.54
C ALA A 76 0.26 4.59 2.01
N TRP A 77 0.82 3.77 2.90
CA TRP A 77 0.54 3.84 4.33
C TRP A 77 0.93 5.18 4.97
N LEU A 78 2.11 5.72 4.65
CA LEU A 78 2.51 7.05 5.14
C LEU A 78 1.58 8.15 4.61
N THR A 79 1.03 7.99 3.41
CA THR A 79 0.03 8.89 2.85
C THR A 79 -1.28 8.79 3.62
N ASP A 80 -1.78 7.58 3.86
CA ASP A 80 -3.02 7.36 4.60
C ASP A 80 -2.96 7.85 6.04
N LEU A 81 -1.86 7.59 6.75
CA LEU A 81 -1.65 8.13 8.09
C LEU A 81 -1.64 9.66 8.11
N ARG A 82 -1.02 10.29 7.10
CA ARG A 82 -1.03 11.75 6.97
C ARG A 82 -2.44 12.28 6.72
N HIS A 83 -3.24 11.59 5.92
CA HIS A 83 -4.64 11.95 5.69
C HIS A 83 -5.46 11.81 6.98
N GLN A 84 -5.37 10.68 7.67
CA GLN A 84 -6.05 10.45 8.95
C GLN A 84 -5.68 11.51 10.00
N SER A 85 -4.39 11.85 10.11
CA SER A 85 -3.92 12.88 11.04
C SER A 85 -4.50 14.27 10.73
N ARG A 86 -4.65 14.60 9.43
CA ARG A 86 -5.29 15.86 9.01
C ARG A 86 -6.79 15.87 9.31
N HIS A 87 -7.48 14.75 9.11
CA HIS A 87 -8.90 14.62 9.48
C HIS A 87 -9.11 14.83 10.98
N LEU A 88 -8.28 14.23 11.84
CA LEU A 88 -8.34 14.45 13.29
C LEU A 88 -8.11 15.92 13.67
N SER A 89 -7.18 16.61 13.01
CA SER A 89 -6.96 18.05 13.25
C SER A 89 -8.16 18.91 12.82
N TYR A 90 -8.84 18.54 11.75
CA TYR A 90 -10.03 19.21 11.27
C TYR A 90 -11.22 19.00 12.22
N GLU A 91 -11.47 17.77 12.65
CA GLU A 91 -12.52 17.46 13.63
C GLU A 91 -12.24 18.11 14.99
N ALA A 92 -10.97 18.18 15.42
CA ALA A 92 -10.59 18.89 16.64
C ALA A 92 -10.85 20.40 16.51
N ALA A 93 -10.55 21.00 15.34
CA ALA A 93 -10.84 22.40 15.08
C ALA A 93 -12.36 22.68 15.01
N LEU A 94 -13.14 21.79 14.40
CA LEU A 94 -14.59 21.89 14.32
C LEU A 94 -15.25 21.74 15.70
N ASN A 95 -14.83 20.75 16.49
CA ASN A 95 -15.30 20.56 17.86
C ASN A 95 -14.91 21.73 18.78
N GLY A 96 -13.73 22.32 18.58
CA GLY A 96 -13.31 23.53 19.30
C GLY A 96 -14.17 24.75 18.96
N ALA A 97 -14.52 24.91 17.69
CA ALA A 97 -15.44 25.95 17.23
C ALA A 97 -16.88 25.73 17.75
N GLU A 98 -17.40 24.50 17.73
CA GLU A 98 -18.73 24.17 18.28
C GLU A 98 -18.83 24.36 19.80
N LYS A 99 -17.73 24.14 20.53
CA LYS A 99 -17.66 24.35 21.98
C LYS A 99 -17.33 25.79 22.39
N GLY A 100 -17.19 26.71 21.44
CA GLY A 100 -16.89 28.12 21.70
C GLY A 100 -15.52 28.37 22.34
N LEU A 101 -14.55 27.47 22.10
CA LEU A 101 -13.19 27.55 22.63
C LEU A 101 -12.19 28.25 21.68
N LEU A 102 -12.70 28.94 20.65
CA LEU A 102 -11.95 29.77 19.70
C LEU A 102 -12.47 31.21 19.72
#